data_AF-A0A268A9G9-F1
#
_entry.id   AF-A0A268A9G9-F1
#
_cell.length_a   1.000
_cell.length_b   1.000
_cell.length_c   1.000
_cell.angle_alpha   90.00
_cell.angle_beta   90.00
_cell.angle_gamma   90.00
#
_symmetry.space_group_name_H-M   'P 1'
#
loop_
_entity.id
_entity.type
_entity.pdbx_description
1 polymer ?
#
loop_
_entity_poly.entity_id
_entity_poly.type
_entity_poly.pdbx_seq_one_letter_code
_entity_poly.pdbx_strand_id
1 'polypeptide(L)'
;MSNNFKELILKDKFDEAKNFARNLSLEKLDGELTEIAFDQPSMSIYTFIMGLIIEEEKVELHEIAFDMLVNPLCHIEGAYYAALYHARRCIELADQQELAEYLSYLLFLHDVPDKVVNEDEALATANRIIELDSDNEVAKEFLAEN
;
A
#
# COMPACT_ATOMS: atom_id res chain seq x y z
N MET A 1 1.57 10.99 -18.57
CA MET A 1 2.86 10.34 -18.90
C MET A 1 3.91 11.25 -19.54
N SER A 2 4.94 11.62 -18.78
CA SER A 2 6.26 11.82 -19.35
C SER A 2 6.79 10.44 -19.73
N ASN A 3 6.82 10.08 -21.03
CA ASN A 3 7.37 8.79 -21.52
C ASN A 3 8.75 8.46 -20.93
N ASN A 4 9.47 9.47 -20.43
CA ASN A 4 10.75 9.32 -19.76
C ASN A 4 10.61 8.61 -18.40
N PHE A 5 9.69 9.01 -17.52
CA PHE A 5 9.65 8.49 -16.14
C PHE A 5 9.40 6.98 -16.08
N LYS A 6 8.42 6.50 -16.85
CA LYS A 6 8.15 5.06 -17.05
C LYS A 6 9.41 4.30 -17.49
N GLU A 7 10.11 4.79 -18.51
CA GLU A 7 11.30 4.12 -19.01
C GLU A 7 12.44 4.11 -17.98
N LEU A 8 12.60 5.18 -17.20
CA LEU A 8 13.62 5.22 -16.15
C LEU A 8 13.39 4.12 -15.11
N ILE A 9 12.15 3.93 -14.67
CA ILE A 9 11.78 2.89 -13.70
C ILE A 9 11.93 1.49 -14.29
N LEU A 10 11.41 1.26 -15.50
CA LEU A 10 11.40 -0.08 -16.10
C LEU A 10 12.78 -0.56 -16.59
N LYS A 11 13.75 0.34 -16.76
CA LYS A 11 15.10 0.03 -17.26
C LYS A 11 16.20 0.28 -16.24
N ASP A 12 15.89 0.22 -14.94
CA ASP A 12 16.86 0.33 -13.84
C ASP A 12 17.69 1.64 -13.86
N LYS A 13 17.05 2.75 -14.20
CA LYS A 13 17.63 4.09 -14.08
C LYS A 13 17.09 4.80 -12.84
N PHE A 14 17.13 4.09 -11.70
CA PHE A 14 16.46 4.55 -10.49
C PHE A 14 17.00 5.87 -9.95
N ASP A 15 18.29 6.18 -10.08
CA ASP A 15 18.80 7.47 -9.61
C ASP A 15 18.20 8.65 -10.39
N GLU A 16 18.04 8.51 -11.71
CA GLU A 16 17.35 9.50 -12.55
C GLU A 16 15.85 9.56 -12.20
N ALA A 17 15.21 8.41 -12.02
CA ALA A 17 13.79 8.32 -11.63
C ALA A 17 13.54 8.98 -10.25
N LYS A 18 14.42 8.75 -9.27
CA LYS A 18 14.34 9.36 -7.93
C LYS A 18 14.52 10.87 -8.01
N ASN A 19 15.45 11.36 -8.82
CA ASN A 19 15.61 12.79 -9.07
C ASN A 19 14.35 13.42 -9.69
N PHE A 20 13.69 12.72 -10.61
CA PHE A 20 12.40 13.15 -11.16
C PHE A 20 11.32 13.16 -10.07
N ALA A 21 11.18 12.07 -9.31
CA ALA A 21 10.17 11.90 -8.27
C ALA A 21 10.26 12.95 -7.15
N ARG A 22 11.47 13.40 -6.79
CA ARG A 22 11.68 14.48 -5.80
C ARG A 22 11.02 15.81 -6.16
N ASN A 23 10.67 16.01 -7.44
CA ASN A 23 9.97 17.22 -7.90
C ASN A 23 8.45 17.04 -8.00
N LEU A 24 7.93 15.86 -7.65
CA LEU A 24 6.50 15.56 -7.64
C LEU A 24 5.93 15.72 -6.22
N SER A 25 4.64 16.05 -6.13
CA SER A 25 3.88 15.79 -4.91
C SER A 25 3.65 14.28 -4.77
N LEU A 26 3.38 13.80 -3.55
CA LEU A 26 3.06 12.41 -3.29
C LEU A 26 1.85 11.93 -4.12
N GLU A 27 0.78 12.73 -4.19
CA GLU A 27 -0.39 12.45 -5.03
C GLU A 27 -0.04 12.26 -6.52
N LYS A 28 0.88 13.07 -7.05
CA LYS A 28 1.33 12.93 -8.45
C LYS A 28 2.23 11.73 -8.64
N LEU A 29 3.06 11.42 -7.65
CA LEU A 29 3.91 10.25 -7.66
C LEU A 29 3.04 8.98 -7.68
N ASP A 30 2.06 8.89 -6.79
CA ASP A 30 1.07 7.81 -6.76
C ASP A 30 0.39 7.65 -8.12
N GLY A 31 -0.23 8.71 -8.63
CA GLY A 31 -0.95 8.67 -9.91
C GLY A 31 -0.07 8.19 -11.08
N GLU A 32 1.17 8.67 -11.19
CA GLU A 32 2.09 8.23 -12.25
C GLU A 32 2.53 6.77 -12.05
N LEU A 33 2.84 6.33 -10.83
CA LEU A 33 3.24 4.94 -10.56
C LEU A 33 2.11 3.95 -10.77
N THR A 34 0.90 4.30 -10.36
CA THR A 34 -0.32 3.53 -10.57
C THR A 34 -0.64 3.42 -12.08
N GLU A 35 -0.55 4.52 -12.84
CA GLU A 35 -0.72 4.49 -14.31
C GLU A 35 0.32 3.56 -14.97
N ILE A 36 1.60 3.66 -14.57
CA ILE A 36 2.67 2.80 -15.09
C ILE A 36 2.42 1.34 -14.74
N ALA A 37 1.97 1.04 -13.52
CA ALA A 37 1.73 -0.32 -13.05
C ALA A 37 0.54 -0.98 -13.75
N PHE A 38 -0.52 -0.22 -14.07
CA PHE A 38 -1.63 -0.74 -14.87
C PHE A 38 -1.25 -0.97 -16.34
N ASP A 39 -0.46 -0.08 -16.94
CA ASP A 39 -0.05 -0.20 -18.33
C ASP A 39 1.01 -1.31 -18.54
N GLN A 40 1.95 -1.45 -17.60
CA GLN A 40 2.99 -2.47 -17.64
C GLN A 40 3.40 -2.92 -16.23
N PRO A 41 2.67 -3.88 -15.64
CA PRO A 41 3.03 -4.46 -14.34
C PRO A 41 4.46 -4.98 -14.32
N SER A 42 5.23 -4.57 -13.30
CA SER A 42 6.63 -4.96 -13.17
C SER A 42 7.11 -4.80 -11.73
N MET A 43 7.89 -5.77 -11.25
CA MET A 43 8.57 -5.68 -9.95
C MET A 43 9.59 -4.55 -9.86
N SER A 44 10.04 -4.00 -11.00
CA SER A 44 10.90 -2.81 -11.00
C SER A 44 10.19 -1.58 -10.40
N ILE A 45 8.86 -1.50 -10.50
CA ILE A 45 8.09 -0.38 -9.94
C ILE A 45 8.04 -0.50 -8.41
N TYR A 46 7.78 -1.71 -7.89
CA TYR A 46 7.89 -1.98 -6.46
C TYR A 46 9.31 -1.74 -5.93
N THR A 47 10.33 -2.19 -6.67
CA THR A 47 11.74 -1.95 -6.32
C THR A 47 12.07 -0.46 -6.25
N PHE A 48 11.51 0.33 -7.17
CA PHE A 48 11.67 1.78 -7.16
C PHE A 48 11.06 2.43 -5.91
N ILE A 49 9.83 2.07 -5.53
CA ILE A 49 9.19 2.59 -4.30
C ILE A 49 9.99 2.19 -3.07
N MET A 50 10.44 0.95 -2.98
CA MET A 50 11.31 0.51 -1.88
C MET A 50 12.60 1.33 -1.81
N GLY A 51 13.16 1.73 -2.96
CA GLY A 51 14.30 2.65 -3.01
C GLY A 51 13.99 4.03 -2.40
N LEU A 52 12.79 4.56 -2.60
CA LEU A 52 12.36 5.81 -1.96
C LEU A 52 12.18 5.65 -0.45
N ILE A 53 11.53 4.56 -0.02
CA ILE A 53 11.31 4.24 1.41
C ILE A 53 12.64 4.10 2.16
N ILE A 54 13.63 3.44 1.56
CA ILE A 54 14.96 3.25 2.18
C ILE A 54 15.71 4.59 2.31
N GLU A 55 15.53 5.53 1.38
CA GLU A 55 16.16 6.85 1.47
C GLU A 55 15.50 7.72 2.54
N GLU A 56 14.18 7.72 2.60
CA GLU A 56 13.41 8.49 3.58
C GLU A 56 12.06 7.81 3.80
N GLU A 57 11.92 7.12 4.93
CA GLU A 57 10.71 6.38 5.25
C GLU A 57 9.56 7.34 5.58
N LYS A 58 8.44 7.19 4.86
CA LYS A 58 7.22 7.99 4.99
C LYS A 58 6.00 7.09 4.88
N VAL A 59 4.98 7.35 5.68
CA VAL A 59 3.75 6.54 5.68
C VAL A 59 3.09 6.53 4.30
N GLU A 60 3.10 7.66 3.60
CA GLU A 60 2.50 7.82 2.28
C GLU A 60 3.21 6.98 1.21
N LEU A 61 4.52 6.71 1.38
CA LEU A 61 5.23 5.79 0.48
C LEU A 61 4.83 4.33 0.75
N HIS A 62 4.48 3.98 1.98
CA HIS A 62 3.93 2.66 2.30
C HIS A 62 2.50 2.52 1.80
N GLU A 63 1.67 3.56 1.85
CA GLU A 63 0.34 3.59 1.23
C GLU A 63 0.42 3.32 -0.28
N ILE A 64 1.26 4.08 -0.99
CA ILE A 64 1.47 3.88 -2.43
C ILE A 64 1.92 2.44 -2.73
N ALA A 65 2.85 1.91 -1.95
CA ALA A 65 3.29 0.53 -2.12
C ALA A 65 2.16 -0.49 -1.85
N PHE A 66 1.38 -0.29 -0.79
CA PHE A 66 0.24 -1.13 -0.45
C PHE A 66 -0.78 -1.14 -1.60
N ASP A 67 -1.23 0.04 -2.04
CA ASP A 67 -2.22 0.20 -3.10
C ASP A 67 -1.77 -0.43 -4.40
N MET A 68 -0.48 -0.26 -4.74
CA MET A 68 0.11 -0.90 -5.90
C MET A 68 0.09 -2.42 -5.82
N LEU A 69 0.39 -2.98 -4.64
CA LEU A 69 0.47 -4.43 -4.44
C LEU A 69 -0.91 -5.10 -4.37
N VAL A 70 -1.94 -4.40 -3.87
CA VAL A 70 -3.29 -4.96 -3.80
C VAL A 70 -4.13 -4.70 -5.05
N ASN A 71 -3.74 -3.73 -5.89
CA ASN A 71 -4.41 -3.38 -7.14
C ASN A 71 -3.59 -3.81 -8.38
N PRO A 72 -2.78 -2.96 -9.04
CA PRO A 72 -2.18 -3.28 -10.33
C PRO A 72 -1.18 -4.44 -10.30
N LEU A 73 -0.52 -4.71 -9.16
CA LEU A 73 0.48 -5.76 -9.02
C LEU A 73 -0.03 -7.03 -8.30
N CYS A 74 -1.32 -7.11 -7.96
CA CYS A 74 -1.88 -8.20 -7.14
C CYS A 74 -1.74 -9.60 -7.76
N HIS A 75 -1.55 -9.67 -9.07
CA HIS A 75 -1.35 -10.91 -9.82
C HIS A 75 0.09 -11.45 -9.74
N ILE A 76 1.02 -10.70 -9.14
CA ILE A 76 2.39 -11.15 -8.91
C ILE A 76 2.42 -12.00 -7.63
N GLU A 77 3.01 -13.18 -7.72
CA GLU A 77 3.15 -14.10 -6.58
C GLU A 77 3.81 -13.38 -5.38
N GLY A 78 3.14 -13.44 -4.22
CA GLY A 78 3.60 -12.81 -2.99
C GLY A 78 3.22 -11.33 -2.83
N ALA A 79 2.48 -10.73 -3.78
CA ALA A 79 2.08 -9.32 -3.69
C ALA A 79 1.28 -9.01 -2.41
N TYR A 80 0.33 -9.86 -2.01
CA TYR A 80 -0.45 -9.65 -0.79
C TYR A 80 0.39 -9.77 0.49
N TYR A 81 1.40 -10.65 0.52
CA TYR A 81 2.34 -10.73 1.65
C TYR A 81 3.24 -9.50 1.74
N ALA A 82 3.66 -8.95 0.60
CA ALA A 82 4.36 -7.67 0.56
C ALA A 82 3.43 -6.52 1.01
N ALA A 83 2.17 -6.52 0.59
CA ALA A 83 1.18 -5.53 1.01
C ALA A 83 0.97 -5.57 2.53
N LEU A 84 0.92 -6.77 3.13
CA LEU A 84 0.84 -6.94 4.58
C LEU A 84 2.00 -6.27 5.33
N TYR A 85 3.22 -6.32 4.78
CA TYR A 85 4.35 -5.58 5.35
C TYR A 85 4.09 -4.07 5.33
N HIS A 86 3.61 -3.52 4.21
CA HIS A 86 3.31 -2.09 4.10
C HIS A 86 2.15 -1.65 4.99
N ALA A 87 1.06 -2.42 5.08
CA ALA A 87 -0.05 -2.14 5.98
C ALA A 87 0.41 -2.07 7.45
N ARG A 88 1.28 -2.99 7.88
CA ARG A 88 1.85 -2.97 9.23
C ARG A 88 2.73 -1.76 9.47
N ARG A 89 3.56 -1.37 8.49
CA ARG A 89 4.37 -0.15 8.59
C ARG A 89 3.50 1.11 8.66
N CYS A 90 2.40 1.18 7.91
CA CYS A 90 1.44 2.29 8.05
C CYS A 90 0.89 2.37 9.47
N ILE A 91 0.43 1.25 10.04
CA ILE A 91 -0.07 1.18 11.43
C ILE A 91 1.00 1.62 12.45
N GLU A 92 2.25 1.20 12.26
CA GLU A 92 3.36 1.54 13.16
C GLU A 92 3.79 3.01 13.10
N LEU A 93 3.59 3.66 11.94
CA LEU A 93 3.96 5.06 11.70
C LEU A 93 2.79 6.04 11.89
N ALA A 94 1.56 5.53 11.96
CA ALA A 94 0.33 6.32 12.01
C ALA A 94 0.24 7.22 13.25
N ASP A 95 -0.29 8.43 13.04
CA ASP A 95 -0.87 9.19 14.14
C ASP A 95 -2.23 8.58 14.56
N GLN A 96 -2.69 8.92 15.77
CA GLN A 96 -3.93 8.32 16.31
C GLN A 96 -5.17 8.57 15.44
N GLN A 97 -5.21 9.69 14.69
CA GLN A 97 -6.34 10.03 13.83
C GLN A 97 -6.44 9.13 12.59
N GLU A 98 -5.32 8.58 12.11
CA GLU A 98 -5.23 7.80 10.88
C GLU A 98 -5.23 6.29 11.16
N LEU A 99 -4.97 5.90 12.41
CA LEU A 99 -4.81 4.50 12.80
C LEU A 99 -6.00 3.60 12.41
N ALA A 100 -7.24 4.11 12.50
CA ALA A 100 -8.43 3.34 12.10
C ALA A 100 -8.45 3.04 10.58
N GLU A 101 -7.98 3.97 9.76
CA GLU A 101 -7.88 3.82 8.31
C GLU A 101 -6.87 2.71 7.97
N TYR A 102 -5.67 2.75 8.53
CA TYR A 102 -4.64 1.74 8.24
C TYR A 102 -4.95 0.37 8.83
N LEU A 103 -5.66 0.30 9.95
CA LEU A 103 -6.18 -0.99 10.45
C LEU A 103 -7.16 -1.62 9.44
N SER A 104 -7.91 -0.82 8.68
CA SER A 104 -8.82 -1.33 7.65
C SER A 104 -8.06 -2.06 6.53
N TYR A 105 -6.77 -1.79 6.32
CA TYR A 105 -5.94 -2.55 5.38
C TYR A 105 -5.75 -4.01 5.81
N LEU A 106 -5.68 -4.29 7.13
CA LEU A 106 -5.58 -5.67 7.61
C LEU A 106 -6.91 -6.42 7.42
N LEU A 107 -8.05 -5.74 7.58
CA LEU A 107 -9.35 -6.32 7.26
C LEU A 107 -9.46 -6.64 5.76
N PHE A 108 -9.06 -5.71 4.89
CA PHE A 108 -9.01 -5.99 3.46
C PHE A 108 -8.13 -7.22 3.14
N LEU A 109 -6.94 -7.30 3.75
CA LEU A 109 -5.99 -8.42 3.55
C LEU A 109 -6.45 -9.75 4.18
N HIS A 110 -7.51 -9.76 4.99
CA HIS A 110 -8.16 -10.99 5.41
C HIS A 110 -8.99 -11.60 4.28
N ASP A 111 -9.62 -10.74 3.47
CA ASP A 111 -10.57 -11.14 2.41
C ASP A 111 -9.90 -11.48 1.08
N VAL A 112 -8.61 -11.15 0.90
CA VAL A 112 -7.88 -11.47 -0.33
C VAL A 112 -7.71 -12.99 -0.50
N PRO A 113 -7.59 -13.51 -1.75
CA PRO A 113 -7.50 -14.94 -2.01
C PRO A 113 -6.42 -15.70 -1.21
N ASP A 114 -5.30 -15.05 -0.96
CA ASP A 114 -4.16 -15.62 -0.23
C ASP A 114 -4.39 -15.69 1.29
N LYS A 115 -5.42 -15.01 1.82
CA LYS A 115 -5.77 -14.94 3.25
C LYS A 115 -4.56 -14.67 4.14
N VAL A 116 -3.82 -13.62 3.81
CA VAL A 116 -2.53 -13.31 4.47
C VAL A 116 -2.71 -12.80 5.92
N VAL A 117 -3.93 -12.39 6.28
CA VAL A 117 -4.36 -12.09 7.65
C VAL A 117 -5.33 -13.16 8.14
N ASN A 118 -5.06 -13.76 9.29
CA ASN A 118 -5.94 -14.78 9.86
C ASN A 118 -7.16 -14.17 10.57
N GLU A 119 -8.16 -15.01 10.85
CA GLU A 119 -9.43 -14.59 11.44
C GLU A 119 -9.28 -13.97 12.84
N ASP A 120 -8.40 -14.52 13.70
CA ASP A 120 -8.14 -13.97 15.03
C ASP A 120 -7.56 -12.55 14.97
N GLU A 121 -6.61 -12.31 14.05
CA GLU A 121 -6.01 -10.99 13.81
C GLU A 121 -7.05 -10.02 13.24
N ALA A 122 -7.91 -10.48 12.31
CA ALA A 122 -8.98 -9.68 11.73
C ALA A 122 -10.05 -9.28 12.77
N LEU A 123 -10.49 -10.20 13.63
CA LEU A 123 -11.42 -9.93 14.73
C LEU A 123 -10.84 -8.92 15.72
N ALA A 124 -9.58 -9.09 16.13
CA ALA A 124 -8.91 -8.14 17.01
C ALA A 124 -8.82 -6.75 16.36
N THR A 125 -8.54 -6.71 15.05
CA THR A 125 -8.44 -5.48 14.27
C THR A 125 -9.78 -4.75 14.16
N ALA A 126 -10.85 -5.47 13.82
CA ALA A 126 -12.19 -4.88 13.70
C ALA A 126 -12.66 -4.27 15.03
N ASN A 127 -12.48 -4.98 16.14
CA ASN A 127 -12.79 -4.43 17.46
C ASN A 127 -11.98 -3.15 17.76
N ARG A 128 -10.69 -3.14 17.40
CA ARG A 128 -9.84 -1.96 17.61
C ARG A 128 -10.27 -0.77 16.74
N ILE A 129 -10.72 -1.02 15.52
CA ILE A 129 -11.28 0.03 14.65
C ILE A 129 -12.51 0.65 15.31
N ILE A 130 -13.45 -0.14 15.82
CA ILE A 130 -14.67 0.38 16.48
C ILE A 130 -14.36 1.20 17.73
N GLU A 131 -13.29 0.89 18.47
CA GLU A 131 -12.84 1.71 19.59
C GLU A 131 -12.32 3.10 19.18
N LEU A 132 -11.74 3.20 17.99
CA LEU A 132 -11.15 4.44 17.44
C LEU A 132 -12.16 5.25 16.63
N ASP A 133 -12.98 4.55 15.85
CA ASP A 133 -14.04 5.08 14.99
C ASP A 133 -15.26 4.16 15.08
N SER A 134 -16.19 4.52 15.97
CA SER A 134 -17.40 3.75 16.21
C SER A 134 -18.37 3.74 15.02
N ASP A 135 -18.16 4.61 14.02
CA ASP A 135 -19.00 4.72 12.84
C ASP A 135 -18.43 3.99 11.61
N ASN A 136 -17.31 3.27 11.76
CA ASN A 136 -16.71 2.52 10.69
C ASN A 136 -17.60 1.33 10.25
N GLU A 137 -18.22 1.44 9.07
CA GLU A 137 -19.17 0.44 8.57
C GLU A 137 -18.49 -0.89 8.20
N VAL A 138 -17.27 -0.86 7.66
CA VAL A 138 -16.53 -2.08 7.27
C VAL A 138 -16.26 -2.97 8.50
N ALA A 139 -15.81 -2.36 9.61
CA ALA A 139 -15.57 -3.10 10.84
C ALA A 139 -16.88 -3.61 11.48
N LYS A 140 -17.97 -2.85 11.41
CA LYS A 140 -19.29 -3.30 11.89
C LYS A 140 -19.82 -4.49 11.10
N GLU A 141 -19.71 -4.43 9.77
CA GLU A 141 -20.13 -5.52 8.88
C GLU A 141 -19.32 -6.79 9.17
N PHE A 142 -17.98 -6.67 9.26
CA PHE A 142 -17.12 -7.80 9.60
C PHE A 142 -17.49 -8.47 10.93
N LEU A 143 -17.77 -7.69 11.98
CA LEU A 143 -18.16 -8.19 13.30
C LEU A 143 -19.59 -8.74 13.36
N ALA A 144 -20.46 -8.42 12.40
CA ALA A 144 -21.81 -8.97 12.35
C ALA A 144 -21.86 -10.35 11.69
N GLU A 145 -20.87 -10.64 10.83
CA GLU A 145 -20.78 -11.89 10.06
C GLU A 145 -19.95 -12.99 10.76
N ASN A 146 -19.19 -12.64 11.81
CA ASN A 146 -18.30 -13.52 12.57
C ASN A 146 -18.61 -13.50 14.08
#